data_AF-A0A7X2I1X2-F1
#
_entry.id   AF-A0A7X2I1X2-F1
#
_cell.length_a   1.000
_cell.length_b   1.000
_cell.length_c   1.000
_cell.angle_alpha   90.00
_cell.angle_beta   90.00
_cell.angle_gamma   90.00
#
_symmetry.space_group_name_H-M   'P 1'
#
loop_
_entity.id
_entity.type
_entity.pdbx_description
1 polymer ?
#
loop_
_entity_poly.entity_id
_entity_poly.type
_entity_poly.pdbx_seq_one_letter_code
_entity_poly.pdbx_strand_id
1 'polypeptide(L)'
;MECILLIHVANSSLINTAVARQRFCSMCSYDPKKGEGMYRRQQTESDWGFLGDVAKIALGVFIGSMAAIFAYEGVLAWRAEQAARQLAQELKAMNDQQRQAQQQMLQQQKEEQRRQMRQELEKDWERQQVEFAAKRKEAAWQSYYKPSPICRLDNVRADCANEHMRARRAFEAEYRD
;
A
#
# COMPACT_ATOMS: atom_id res chain seq x y z
N MET A 1 25.84 40.62 31.43
CA MET A 1 25.38 39.61 32.40
C MET A 1 24.79 38.46 31.60
N GLU A 2 25.32 37.26 31.86
CA GLU A 2 24.81 35.92 31.56
C GLU A 2 24.69 35.42 30.10
N CYS A 3 25.71 34.64 29.72
CA CYS A 3 25.66 33.56 28.73
C CYS A 3 25.38 32.23 29.46
N ILE A 4 24.37 31.47 29.03
CA ILE A 4 24.14 30.04 29.34
C ILE A 4 23.60 29.44 28.01
N LEU A 5 24.39 28.75 27.17
CA LEU A 5 24.72 27.30 27.15
C LEU A 5 23.46 26.40 27.27
N LEU A 6 23.18 25.32 26.55
CA LEU A 6 23.80 24.39 25.58
C LEU A 6 22.60 23.51 25.10
N ILE A 7 22.60 22.78 23.99
CA ILE A 7 23.15 21.41 23.79
C ILE A 7 22.79 21.08 22.31
N HIS A 8 23.72 21.03 21.36
CA HIS A 8 24.44 19.82 20.88
C HIS A 8 23.56 18.60 20.55
N VAL A 9 23.46 18.21 19.28
CA VAL A 9 23.97 16.92 18.75
C VAL A 9 23.89 16.97 17.23
N ALA A 10 25.05 16.79 16.61
CA ALA A 10 25.21 16.55 15.19
C ALA A 10 24.72 15.15 14.82
N ASN A 11 24.09 14.97 13.66
CA ASN A 11 24.49 13.86 12.82
C ASN A 11 24.25 14.13 11.34
N SER A 12 25.26 13.77 10.57
CA SER A 12 25.50 14.04 9.17
C SER A 12 24.63 13.17 8.26
N SER A 13 23.97 13.80 7.29
CA SER A 13 23.72 13.17 5.99
C SER A 13 23.52 14.25 4.93
N LEU A 14 24.65 14.67 4.36
CA LEU A 14 24.90 14.72 2.92
C LEU A 14 23.70 15.10 2.01
N ILE A 15 23.88 16.26 1.34
CA ILE A 15 23.58 16.56 -0.08
C ILE A 15 22.75 17.84 -0.27
N ASN A 16 23.42 18.84 -0.88
CA ASN A 16 22.89 19.96 -1.66
C ASN A 16 21.92 20.94 -0.98
N THR A 17 22.46 21.89 -0.22
CA THR A 17 21.90 23.26 -0.15
C THR A 17 23.02 24.29 -0.02
N ALA A 18 23.95 24.26 -0.97
CA ALA A 18 24.96 25.29 -1.17
C ALA A 18 24.44 26.39 -2.12
N VAL A 19 23.28 26.99 -1.83
CA VAL A 19 22.85 28.27 -2.43
C VAL A 19 21.95 28.98 -1.42
N ALA A 20 22.18 30.29 -1.23
CA ALA A 20 21.37 31.23 -0.46
C ALA A 20 21.68 31.40 1.03
N ARG A 21 22.94 31.75 1.36
CA ARG A 21 23.21 32.54 2.58
C ARG A 21 24.38 33.50 2.42
N GLN A 22 24.29 34.38 1.41
CA GLN A 22 25.17 35.55 1.27
C GLN A 22 24.39 36.65 0.59
N ARG A 23 23.74 37.50 1.39
CA ARG A 23 23.32 38.89 1.10
C ARG A 23 22.36 39.31 2.20
N PHE A 24 22.87 39.64 3.39
CA PHE A 24 22.20 40.51 4.37
C PHE A 24 23.18 40.81 5.51
N CYS A 25 24.27 41.49 5.19
CA CYS A 25 25.14 42.19 6.15
C CYS A 25 25.92 43.26 5.38
N SER A 26 25.21 44.30 4.97
CA SER A 26 25.80 45.54 4.43
C SER A 26 24.73 46.62 4.50
N MET A 27 24.42 47.12 5.69
CA MET A 27 24.08 48.52 5.95
C MET A 27 23.65 48.68 7.42
N CYS A 28 24.62 48.86 8.30
CA CYS A 28 24.42 49.49 9.61
C CYS A 28 25.68 50.32 9.92
N SER A 29 25.84 51.42 9.20
CA SER A 29 26.59 52.60 9.68
C SER A 29 25.69 53.80 9.43
N TYR A 30 24.91 54.16 10.45
CA TYR A 30 24.13 55.40 10.48
C TYR A 30 24.95 56.40 11.28
N ASP A 31 25.54 57.36 10.58
CA ASP A 31 26.34 58.45 11.12
C ASP A 31 25.40 59.65 11.41
N PRO A 32 25.24 60.11 12.67
CA PRO A 32 24.24 61.11 13.00
C PRO A 32 24.85 62.51 12.98
N LYS A 33 25.35 63.01 11.84
CA LYS A 33 25.62 64.45 11.70
C LYS A 33 25.40 64.95 10.27
N LYS A 34 24.70 66.09 10.23
CA LYS A 34 24.50 67.01 9.10
C LYS A 34 23.54 66.55 8.03
N GLY A 35 22.37 67.17 8.08
CA GLY A 35 21.45 67.21 6.97
C GLY A 35 20.13 67.75 7.45
N GLU A 36 20.09 69.03 7.81
CA GLU A 36 18.85 69.82 7.81
C GLU A 36 18.31 69.80 6.37
N GLY A 37 17.70 68.68 5.99
CA GLY A 37 16.83 68.56 4.84
C GLY A 37 15.57 69.29 5.22
N MET A 38 15.59 70.60 4.98
CA MET A 38 14.42 71.44 4.92
C MET A 38 13.36 70.68 4.11
N TYR A 39 12.37 70.08 4.80
CA TYR A 39 11.11 69.72 4.16
C TYR A 39 10.49 71.04 3.75
N ARG A 40 10.92 71.54 2.58
CA ARG A 40 10.27 72.63 1.90
C ARG A 40 8.92 72.05 1.49
N ARG A 41 7.93 72.20 2.39
CA ARG A 41 6.53 72.23 2.01
C ARG A 41 6.45 73.34 0.97
N GLN A 42 6.53 72.96 -0.30
CA GLN A 42 6.09 73.80 -1.38
C GLN A 42 4.56 73.78 -1.26
N GLN A 43 4.05 74.64 -0.38
CA GLN A 43 2.65 75.07 -0.40
C GLN A 43 2.50 75.87 -1.69
N THR A 44 2.31 75.15 -2.80
CA THR A 44 1.45 75.67 -3.85
C THR A 44 0.07 75.79 -3.23
N GLU A 45 -0.31 77.02 -2.88
CA GLU A 45 -1.71 77.41 -2.81
C GLU A 45 -2.35 77.05 -4.15
N SER A 46 -2.93 75.86 -4.21
CA SER A 46 -4.03 75.58 -5.09
C SER A 46 -5.26 75.48 -4.19
N ASP A 47 -6.38 76.04 -4.63
CA ASP A 47 -7.71 76.01 -3.99
C ASP A 47 -8.25 74.57 -3.70
N TRP A 48 -7.40 73.55 -3.87
CA TRP A 48 -7.65 72.13 -3.70
C TRP A 48 -6.90 71.51 -2.50
N GLY A 49 -6.23 72.29 -1.64
CA GLY A 49 -5.35 71.77 -0.57
C GLY A 49 -5.97 70.71 0.36
N PHE A 50 -7.24 70.87 0.76
CA PHE A 50 -7.94 69.88 1.60
C PHE A 50 -8.32 68.61 0.82
N LEU A 51 -8.88 68.76 -0.39
CA LEU A 51 -9.27 67.63 -1.24
C LEU A 51 -8.05 66.85 -1.74
N GLY A 52 -6.92 67.54 -2.00
CA GLY A 52 -5.66 66.93 -2.39
C GLY A 52 -5.04 66.08 -1.28
N ASP A 53 -5.10 66.52 -0.03
CA ASP A 53 -4.60 65.73 1.10
C ASP A 53 -5.51 64.53 1.41
N VAL A 54 -6.84 64.70 1.34
CA VAL A 54 -7.79 63.58 1.49
C VAL A 54 -7.63 62.56 0.35
N ALA A 55 -7.44 63.02 -0.89
CA ALA A 55 -7.20 62.15 -2.04
C ALA A 55 -5.90 61.36 -1.92
N LYS A 56 -4.82 61.95 -1.38
CA LYS A 56 -3.57 61.22 -1.12
C LYS A 56 -3.73 60.13 -0.07
N ILE A 57 -4.46 60.40 1.01
CA ILE A 57 -4.74 59.40 2.06
C ILE A 57 -5.59 58.27 1.47
N ALA A 58 -6.65 58.61 0.71
CA ALA A 58 -7.52 57.63 0.08
C ALA A 58 -6.76 56.73 -0.91
N LEU A 59 -5.86 57.30 -1.72
CA LEU A 59 -5.01 56.56 -2.64
C LEU A 59 -4.09 55.58 -1.90
N GLY A 60 -3.51 56.01 -0.77
CA GLY A 60 -2.67 55.15 0.08
C GLY A 60 -3.42 53.96 0.65
N VAL A 61 -4.64 54.17 1.17
CA VAL A 61 -5.50 53.09 1.69
C VAL A 61 -5.92 52.14 0.57
N PHE A 62 -6.25 52.67 -0.61
CA PHE A 62 -6.63 51.86 -1.77
C PHE A 62 -5.48 50.95 -2.21
N ILE A 63 -4.28 51.50 -2.41
CA ILE A 63 -3.08 50.71 -2.79
C ILE A 63 -2.73 49.69 -1.70
N GLY A 64 -2.81 50.08 -0.42
CA GLY A 64 -2.57 49.18 0.71
C GLY A 64 -3.54 48.01 0.77
N SER A 65 -4.84 48.27 0.55
CA SER A 65 -5.87 47.23 0.54
C SER A 65 -5.70 46.25 -0.62
N MET A 66 -5.38 46.73 -1.84
CA MET A 66 -5.09 45.86 -2.98
C MET A 66 -3.85 44.98 -2.74
N ALA A 67 -2.78 45.53 -2.17
CA ALA A 67 -1.57 44.77 -1.87
C ALA A 67 -1.83 43.65 -0.84
N ALA A 68 -2.69 43.92 0.16
CA ALA A 68 -3.06 42.93 1.15
C ALA A 68 -3.81 41.73 0.54
N ILE A 69 -4.70 41.97 -0.42
CA ILE A 69 -5.45 40.90 -1.09
C ILE A 69 -4.52 39.99 -1.90
N PHE A 70 -3.60 40.57 -2.69
CA PHE A 70 -2.64 39.77 -3.46
C PHE A 70 -1.65 39.01 -2.59
N ALA A 71 -1.18 39.61 -1.49
CA ALA A 71 -0.32 38.92 -0.53
C ALA A 71 -1.06 37.76 0.15
N TYR A 72 -2.36 37.91 0.42
CA TYR A 72 -3.19 36.89 1.05
C TYR A 72 -3.34 35.65 0.16
N GLU A 73 -3.62 35.82 -1.13
CA GLU A 73 -3.74 34.69 -2.07
C GLU A 73 -2.40 33.95 -2.25
N GLY A 74 -1.29 34.68 -2.36
CA GLY A 74 0.03 34.07 -2.48
C GLY A 74 0.44 33.25 -1.26
N VAL A 75 0.13 33.75 -0.04
CA VAL A 75 0.42 33.03 1.21
C VAL A 75 -0.48 31.80 1.35
N LEU A 76 -1.75 31.89 0.95
CA LEU A 76 -2.66 30.74 0.99
C LEU A 76 -2.24 29.63 0.02
N ALA A 77 -1.87 29.96 -1.22
CA ALA A 77 -1.41 28.97 -2.19
C ALA A 77 -0.16 28.22 -1.69
N TRP A 78 0.79 28.95 -1.11
CA TRP A 78 2.01 28.35 -0.55
C TRP A 78 1.73 27.44 0.66
N ARG A 79 0.82 27.85 1.56
CA ARG A 79 0.38 27.03 2.70
C ARG A 79 -0.37 25.77 2.25
N ALA A 80 -1.24 25.91 1.26
CA ALA A 80 -1.99 24.80 0.67
C ALA A 80 -1.05 23.77 0.04
N GLU A 81 0.00 24.21 -0.66
CA GLU A 81 0.99 23.31 -1.25
C GLU A 81 1.79 22.55 -0.18
N GLN A 82 2.15 23.20 0.93
CA GLN A 82 2.83 22.52 2.04
C GLN A 82 1.94 21.48 2.72
N ALA A 83 0.68 21.83 2.98
CA ALA A 83 -0.29 20.89 3.57
C ALA A 83 -0.55 19.71 2.62
N ALA A 84 -0.67 19.96 1.31
CA ALA A 84 -0.85 18.93 0.30
C ALA A 84 0.37 17.99 0.22
N ARG A 85 1.60 18.51 0.34
CA ARG A 85 2.82 17.70 0.36
C ARG A 85 2.90 16.79 1.59
N GLN A 86 2.52 17.28 2.76
CA GLN A 86 2.47 16.47 3.99
C GLN A 86 1.44 15.35 3.87
N LEU A 87 0.21 15.68 3.44
CA LEU A 87 -0.85 14.70 3.22
C LEU A 87 -0.49 13.68 2.14
N ALA A 88 0.15 14.10 1.05
CA ALA A 88 0.59 13.20 -0.01
C ALA A 88 1.67 12.22 0.47
N GLN A 89 2.57 12.66 1.37
CA GLN A 89 3.58 11.78 1.96
C GLN A 89 2.95 10.74 2.89
N GLU A 90 2.00 11.14 3.74
CA GLU A 90 1.28 10.22 4.63
C GLU A 90 0.43 9.22 3.86
N LEU A 91 -0.33 9.68 2.86
CA LEU A 91 -1.12 8.81 1.98
C LEU A 91 -0.24 7.83 1.20
N LYS A 92 0.93 8.27 0.74
CA LYS A 92 1.88 7.39 0.06
C LYS A 92 2.43 6.32 1.00
N ALA A 93 2.85 6.70 2.21
CA ALA A 93 3.34 5.76 3.21
C ALA A 93 2.27 4.72 3.59
N MET A 94 1.02 5.17 3.81
CA MET A 94 -0.11 4.27 4.09
C MET A 94 -0.43 3.34 2.92
N ASN A 95 -0.44 3.85 1.69
CA ASN A 95 -0.72 3.04 0.50
C ASN A 95 0.40 2.02 0.25
N ASP A 96 1.66 2.39 0.43
CA ASP A 96 2.79 1.47 0.29
C ASP A 96 2.73 0.37 1.36
N GLN A 97 2.42 0.72 2.62
CA GLN A 97 2.21 -0.26 3.69
C GLN A 97 1.02 -1.19 3.41
N GLN A 98 -0.10 -0.64 2.94
CA GLN A 98 -1.28 -1.43 2.59
C GLN A 98 -1.01 -2.37 1.41
N ARG A 99 -0.28 -1.91 0.39
CA ARG A 99 0.14 -2.75 -0.75
C ARG A 99 1.05 -3.89 -0.31
N GLN A 100 2.00 -3.62 0.57
CA GLN A 100 2.87 -4.66 1.12
C GLN A 100 2.07 -5.70 1.91
N ALA A 101 1.16 -5.26 2.79
CA ALA A 101 0.29 -6.16 3.53
C ALA A 101 -0.62 -7.00 2.60
N GLN A 102 -1.20 -6.36 1.58
CA GLN A 102 -2.05 -7.05 0.60
C GLN A 102 -1.25 -8.07 -0.24
N GLN A 103 -0.01 -7.73 -0.64
CA GLN A 103 0.87 -8.66 -1.34
C GLN A 103 1.27 -9.85 -0.45
N GLN A 104 1.55 -9.63 0.82
CA GLN A 104 1.84 -10.70 1.78
C GLN A 104 0.63 -11.63 1.97
N MET A 105 -0.57 -11.08 2.15
CA MET A 105 -1.80 -11.86 2.24
C MET A 105 -2.05 -12.69 0.99
N LEU A 106 -1.85 -12.11 -0.20
CA LEU A 106 -2.01 -12.83 -1.46
C LEU A 106 -0.97 -13.93 -1.63
N GLN A 107 0.27 -13.70 -1.20
CA GLN A 107 1.33 -14.72 -1.20
C GLN A 107 0.98 -15.88 -0.27
N GLN A 108 0.51 -15.59 0.95
CA GLN A 108 0.07 -16.60 1.91
C GLN A 108 -1.09 -17.44 1.36
N GLN A 109 -2.13 -16.80 0.81
CA GLN A 109 -3.24 -17.53 0.18
C GLN A 109 -2.77 -18.43 -0.97
N LYS A 110 -1.84 -17.95 -1.80
CA LYS A 110 -1.30 -18.73 -2.92
C LYS A 110 -0.44 -19.90 -2.44
N GLU A 111 0.23 -19.78 -1.31
CA GLU A 111 0.95 -20.89 -0.69
C GLU A 111 0.00 -21.90 -0.07
N GLU A 112 -1.03 -21.46 0.65
CA GLU A 112 -2.06 -22.32 1.21
C GLU A 112 -2.79 -23.11 0.12
N GLN A 113 -3.24 -22.44 -0.96
CA GLN A 113 -3.85 -23.11 -2.11
C GLN A 113 -2.89 -24.13 -2.74
N ARG A 114 -1.59 -23.83 -2.85
CA ARG A 114 -0.60 -24.78 -3.37
C ARG A 114 -0.34 -25.96 -2.43
N ARG A 115 -0.54 -25.79 -1.12
CA ARG A 115 -0.48 -26.91 -0.15
C ARG A 115 -1.74 -27.77 -0.26
N GLN A 116 -2.92 -27.14 -0.32
CA GLN A 116 -4.20 -27.84 -0.48
C GLN A 116 -4.23 -28.65 -1.78
N MET A 117 -3.86 -28.04 -2.91
CA MET A 117 -3.80 -28.72 -4.20
C MET A 117 -2.85 -29.93 -4.18
N ARG A 118 -1.70 -29.81 -3.50
CA ARG A 118 -0.77 -30.95 -3.35
C ARG A 118 -1.38 -32.08 -2.53
N GLN A 119 -2.05 -31.77 -1.43
CA GLN A 119 -2.74 -32.77 -0.62
C GLN A 119 -3.90 -33.43 -1.35
N GLU A 120 -4.64 -32.68 -2.17
CA GLU A 120 -5.71 -33.25 -3.00
C GLU A 120 -5.15 -34.19 -4.06
N LEU A 121 -4.08 -33.77 -4.76
CA LEU A 121 -3.42 -34.61 -5.76
C LEU A 121 -2.88 -35.91 -5.15
N GLU A 122 -2.30 -35.84 -3.95
CA GLU A 122 -1.79 -37.02 -3.24
C GLU A 122 -2.93 -37.97 -2.85
N LYS A 123 -4.04 -37.45 -2.33
CA LYS A 123 -5.25 -38.25 -2.03
C LYS A 123 -5.85 -38.87 -3.28
N ASP A 124 -5.90 -38.14 -4.39
CA ASP A 124 -6.42 -38.66 -5.65
C ASP A 124 -5.50 -39.75 -6.23
N TRP A 125 -4.18 -39.59 -6.09
CA TRP A 125 -3.22 -40.62 -6.44
C TRP A 125 -3.40 -41.89 -5.59
N GLU A 126 -3.56 -41.76 -4.27
CA GLU A 126 -3.85 -42.89 -3.38
C GLU A 126 -5.16 -43.59 -3.76
N ARG A 127 -6.23 -42.83 -4.03
CA ARG A 127 -7.52 -43.38 -4.50
C ARG A 127 -7.35 -44.17 -5.79
N GLN A 128 -6.61 -43.62 -6.76
CA GLN A 128 -6.32 -44.32 -8.01
C GLN A 128 -5.55 -45.61 -7.76
N GLN A 129 -4.55 -45.61 -6.88
CA GLN A 129 -3.81 -46.84 -6.55
C GLN A 129 -4.72 -47.91 -5.94
N VAL A 130 -5.61 -47.53 -5.02
CA VAL A 130 -6.59 -48.44 -4.42
C VAL A 130 -7.56 -48.98 -5.49
N GLU A 131 -8.04 -48.13 -6.40
CA GLU A 131 -8.89 -48.56 -7.51
C GLU A 131 -8.17 -49.51 -8.46
N PHE A 132 -6.90 -49.24 -8.80
CA PHE A 132 -6.11 -50.14 -9.63
C PHE A 132 -5.87 -51.48 -8.94
N ALA A 133 -5.53 -51.48 -7.65
CA ALA A 133 -5.38 -52.70 -6.86
C ALA A 133 -6.70 -53.50 -6.83
N ALA A 134 -7.83 -52.84 -6.59
CA ALA A 134 -9.15 -53.47 -6.63
C ALA A 134 -9.48 -54.07 -8.00
N LYS A 135 -9.16 -53.36 -9.10
CA LYS A 135 -9.34 -53.86 -10.47
C LYS A 135 -8.48 -55.09 -10.76
N ARG A 136 -7.22 -55.11 -10.30
CA ARG A 136 -6.33 -56.28 -10.44
C ARG A 136 -6.89 -57.48 -9.67
N LYS A 137 -7.33 -57.25 -8.43
CA LYS A 137 -7.95 -58.29 -7.59
C LYS A 137 -9.21 -58.86 -8.23
N GLU A 138 -10.06 -58.01 -8.79
CA GLU A 138 -11.28 -58.45 -9.46
C GLU A 138 -10.97 -59.19 -10.77
N ALA A 139 -10.00 -58.75 -11.56
CA ALA A 139 -9.54 -59.48 -12.74
C ALA A 139 -8.97 -60.87 -12.38
N ALA A 140 -8.20 -60.96 -11.30
CA ALA A 140 -7.71 -62.23 -10.77
C ALA A 140 -8.87 -63.13 -10.29
N TRP A 141 -9.88 -62.55 -9.63
CA TRP A 141 -11.08 -63.28 -9.22
C TRP A 141 -11.83 -63.86 -10.42
N GLN A 142 -12.06 -63.09 -11.47
CA GLN A 142 -12.76 -63.54 -12.68
C GLN A 142 -12.05 -64.70 -13.39
N SER A 143 -10.72 -64.78 -13.30
CA SER A 143 -9.95 -65.91 -13.86
C SER A 143 -9.92 -67.13 -12.93
N TYR A 144 -9.99 -66.93 -11.62
CA TYR A 144 -10.05 -67.99 -10.60
C TYR A 144 -11.43 -68.65 -10.51
N TYR A 145 -12.51 -67.86 -10.47
CA TYR A 145 -13.86 -68.37 -10.30
C TYR A 145 -14.42 -68.95 -11.60
N LYS A 146 -14.61 -70.27 -11.62
CA LYS A 146 -15.21 -71.00 -12.73
C LYS A 146 -16.50 -71.66 -12.27
N PRO A 147 -17.67 -71.04 -12.51
CA PRO A 147 -18.94 -71.58 -12.05
C PRO A 147 -19.26 -72.91 -12.74
N SER A 148 -19.86 -73.82 -11.97
CA SER A 148 -20.43 -75.05 -12.50
C SER A 148 -21.44 -74.77 -13.63
N PRO A 149 -21.63 -75.68 -14.60
CA PRO A 149 -22.54 -75.45 -15.73
C PRO A 149 -23.99 -75.16 -15.32
N ILE A 150 -24.44 -75.76 -14.22
CA ILE A 150 -25.77 -75.56 -13.65
C ILE A 150 -25.93 -74.11 -13.16
N CYS A 151 -24.91 -73.58 -12.47
CA CYS A 151 -24.90 -72.20 -11.99
C CYS A 151 -24.67 -71.13 -13.07
N ARG A 152 -24.29 -71.54 -14.28
CA ARG A 152 -24.29 -70.66 -15.46
C ARG A 152 -25.67 -70.51 -16.10
N LEU A 153 -26.52 -71.53 -15.98
CA LEU A 153 -27.89 -71.54 -16.54
C LEU A 153 -28.90 -70.90 -15.59
N ASP A 154 -28.77 -71.15 -14.28
CA ASP A 154 -29.62 -70.58 -13.24
C ASP A 154 -28.76 -70.05 -12.08
N ASN A 155 -28.56 -68.73 -12.06
CA ASN A 155 -27.74 -68.05 -11.05
C ASN A 155 -28.53 -67.65 -9.78
N VAL A 156 -29.84 -67.84 -9.76
CA VAL A 156 -30.72 -67.41 -8.65
C VAL A 156 -30.82 -68.48 -7.57
N ARG A 157 -30.46 -69.72 -7.91
CA ARG A 157 -30.50 -70.85 -6.98
C ARG A 157 -29.55 -70.62 -5.80
N ALA A 158 -30.06 -70.85 -4.58
CA ALA A 158 -29.30 -70.66 -3.34
C ALA A 158 -27.99 -71.48 -3.29
N ASP A 159 -27.96 -72.65 -3.93
CA ASP A 159 -26.77 -73.51 -4.03
C ASP A 159 -25.61 -72.81 -4.77
N CYS A 160 -25.92 -72.02 -5.80
CA CYS A 160 -24.94 -71.29 -6.60
C CYS A 160 -24.39 -70.06 -5.86
N ALA A 161 -25.23 -69.40 -5.06
CA ALA A 161 -24.78 -68.32 -4.17
C ALA A 161 -23.81 -68.87 -3.09
N ASN A 162 -24.10 -70.05 -2.53
CA ASN A 162 -23.23 -70.71 -1.56
C ASN A 162 -21.88 -71.12 -2.18
N GLU A 163 -21.88 -71.64 -3.42
CA GLU A 163 -20.67 -71.96 -4.18
C GLU A 163 -19.80 -70.72 -4.41
N HIS A 164 -20.40 -69.62 -4.88
CA HIS A 164 -19.72 -68.34 -5.08
C HIS A 164 -19.08 -67.82 -3.79
N MET A 165 -19.82 -67.83 -2.67
CA MET A 165 -19.32 -67.37 -1.38
C MET A 165 -18.18 -68.23 -0.85
N ARG A 166 -18.24 -69.56 -1.05
CA ARG A 166 -17.14 -70.47 -0.68
C ARG A 166 -15.88 -70.19 -1.50
N ALA A 167 -16.04 -70.05 -2.82
CA ALA A 167 -14.93 -69.75 -3.71
C ALA A 167 -14.32 -68.37 -3.42
N ARG A 168 -15.14 -67.37 -3.06
CA ARG A 168 -14.66 -66.03 -2.71
C ARG A 168 -13.81 -66.04 -1.44
N ARG A 169 -14.24 -66.77 -0.40
CA ARG A 169 -13.45 -66.95 0.84
C ARG A 169 -12.13 -67.68 0.57
N ALA A 170 -12.15 -68.71 -0.28
CA ALA A 170 -10.93 -69.44 -0.64
C ALA A 170 -9.95 -68.55 -1.43
N PHE A 171 -10.46 -67.76 -2.37
CA PHE A 171 -9.65 -66.79 -3.10
C PHE A 171 -9.07 -65.72 -2.18
N GLU A 172 -9.86 -65.14 -1.27
CA GLU A 172 -9.36 -64.12 -0.33
C GLU A 172 -8.33 -64.67 0.67
N ALA A 173 -8.39 -65.96 1.01
CA ALA A 173 -7.40 -66.62 1.86
C ALA A 173 -6.06 -66.88 1.14
N GLU A 174 -6.10 -67.13 -0.17
CA GLU A 174 -4.91 -67.45 -0.98
C GLU A 174 -4.31 -66.21 -1.67
N TYR A 175 -5.13 -65.20 -1.97
CA TYR A 175 -4.73 -64.03 -2.74
C TYR A 175 -3.73 -63.16 -1.97
N ARG A 176 -2.57 -62.93 -2.58
CA ARG A 176 -1.55 -61.98 -2.13
C ARG A 176 -1.34 -60.94 -3.24
N ASP A 177 -1.47 -59.67 -2.88
CA ASP A 177 -1.26 -58.50 -3.76
C ASP A 177 0.22 -58.27 -4.09
#